data_AF-V1CIB1-F1
#
_entry.id   AF-V1CIB1-F1
#
_cell.length_a   1.000
_cell.length_b   1.000
_cell.length_c   1.000
_cell.angle_alpha   90.00
_cell.angle_beta   90.00
_cell.angle_gamma   90.00
#
_symmetry.space_group_name_H-M   'P 1'
#
loop_
_entity.id
_entity.type
_entity.pdbx_description
1 polymer ?
#
loop_
_entity_poly.entity_id
_entity_poly.type
_entity_poly.pdbx_seq_one_letter_code
_entity_poly.pdbx_strand_id
1 'polypeptide(L)'
;MPFRVSKRRRQWVGLHENRTINVDHQLQYSGKKSYRVETPKTENGIRKIPMSDRVLKALQRVIQSRRKSTFKVDGYTGFLFLTRNETPQNCINYDIMFRKLVEKYNSSHKEPLPTVTTPHTLRHTFCTNMANAGMNSKALQYLMGHANITMTLNYYAHATFDSAQAEFFRLTA
;
A
#
# COMPACT_ATOMS: atom_id res chain seq x y z
N MET A 1 3.43 28.18 19.93
CA MET A 1 4.10 27.23 20.84
C MET A 1 4.97 26.29 20.02
N PRO A 2 6.30 26.25 20.18
CA PRO A 2 7.14 25.47 19.29
C PRO A 2 7.25 24.04 19.82
N PHE A 3 6.57 23.09 19.18
CA PHE A 3 6.81 21.67 19.45
C PHE A 3 8.14 21.26 18.83
N ARG A 4 9.10 21.04 19.72
CA ARG A 4 10.47 20.57 19.46
C ARG A 4 10.43 19.22 18.76
N VAL A 5 10.90 19.14 17.51
CA VAL A 5 11.17 17.87 16.80
C VAL A 5 12.26 17.12 17.57
N SER A 6 11.84 16.20 18.43
CA SER A 6 12.72 15.42 19.30
C SER A 6 13.16 14.13 18.60
N LYS A 7 14.49 14.04 18.40
CA LYS A 7 15.33 12.86 18.11
C LYS A 7 14.60 11.50 18.05
N ARG A 8 14.55 10.92 16.83
CA ARG A 8 14.42 9.48 16.53
C ARG A 8 13.50 8.65 17.44
N ARG A 9 12.20 8.91 17.43
CA ARG A 9 11.23 7.86 17.77
C ARG A 9 10.85 7.12 16.48
N ARG A 10 11.39 5.91 16.31
CA ARG A 10 11.02 4.96 15.25
C ARG A 10 9.59 4.45 15.50
N GLN A 11 8.61 5.32 15.23
CA GLN A 11 7.20 4.94 15.16
C GLN A 11 6.91 4.44 13.75
N TRP A 12 6.18 3.34 13.65
CA TRP A 12 5.81 2.72 12.37
C TRP A 12 5.01 3.62 11.44
N VAL A 13 4.31 4.61 11.99
CA VAL A 13 3.60 5.61 11.21
C VAL A 13 3.87 6.99 11.78
N GLY A 14 4.61 7.79 11.02
CA GLY A 14 4.50 9.24 11.08
C GLY A 14 3.37 9.67 10.15
N LEU A 15 2.19 9.97 10.70
CA LEU A 15 1.24 10.82 9.98
C LEU A 15 1.87 12.22 9.95
N HIS A 16 2.54 12.54 8.85
CA HIS A 16 3.09 13.88 8.66
C HIS A 16 1.95 14.86 8.36
N GLU A 17 2.12 16.11 8.78
CA GLU A 17 1.20 17.24 8.59
C GLU A 17 0.75 17.41 7.11
N ASN A 18 1.52 16.86 6.17
CA ASN A 18 1.33 16.99 4.72
C ASN A 18 0.43 15.90 4.08
N ARG A 19 -0.33 15.12 4.86
CA ARG A 19 -1.18 14.03 4.33
C ARG A 19 -0.41 12.99 3.48
N THR A 20 0.81 12.66 3.89
CA THR A 20 1.66 11.67 3.19
C THR A 20 1.97 10.46 4.07
N ILE A 21 2.02 9.28 3.46
CA ILE A 21 2.54 8.04 4.06
C ILE A 21 3.97 7.86 3.58
N ASN A 22 4.93 7.76 4.50
CA ASN A 22 6.29 7.40 4.18
C ASN A 22 6.42 5.87 4.17
N VAL A 23 6.95 5.33 3.08
CA VAL A 23 7.29 3.91 2.95
C VAL A 23 8.80 3.82 2.81
N ASP A 24 9.48 3.49 3.90
CA ASP A 24 10.95 3.43 4.02
C ASP A 24 11.44 2.15 4.72
N HIS A 25 10.53 1.24 5.11
CA HIS A 25 10.82 -0.07 5.67
C HIS A 25 9.61 -1.01 5.51
N GLN A 26 9.86 -2.32 5.69
CA GLN A 26 8.83 -3.35 5.68
C GLN A 26 9.00 -4.31 6.86
N LEU A 27 7.89 -4.87 7.32
CA LEU A 27 7.88 -5.88 8.37
C LEU A 27 7.87 -7.25 7.71
N GLN A 28 8.94 -8.00 7.86
CA GLN A 28 8.99 -9.40 7.45
C GLN A 28 8.66 -10.31 8.61
N TYR A 29 7.95 -11.38 8.29
CA TYR A 29 7.63 -12.46 9.22
C TYR A 29 8.21 -13.76 8.67
N SER A 30 9.10 -14.38 9.43
CA SER A 30 9.65 -15.70 9.12
C SER A 30 8.83 -16.78 9.80
N GLY A 31 8.69 -17.94 9.13
CA GLY A 31 7.95 -19.11 9.65
C GLY A 31 8.39 -19.60 11.04
N LYS A 32 9.55 -19.16 11.54
CA LYS A 32 10.01 -19.36 12.93
C LYS A 32 9.39 -18.39 13.95
N LYS A 33 8.23 -17.79 13.64
CA LYS A 33 7.53 -16.77 14.46
C LYS A 33 8.36 -15.53 14.77
N SER A 34 9.38 -15.23 13.96
CA SER A 34 10.23 -14.07 14.16
C SER A 34 9.85 -12.95 13.21
N TYR A 35 9.77 -11.74 13.77
CA TYR A 35 9.60 -10.51 13.01
C TYR A 35 10.96 -9.86 12.80
N ARG A 36 11.17 -9.28 11.63
CA ARG A 36 12.34 -8.46 11.31
C ARG A 36 11.89 -7.25 10.51
N VAL A 37 12.47 -6.10 10.80
CA VAL A 37 12.31 -4.91 9.97
C VAL A 37 13.40 -4.93 8.90
N GLU A 38 12.99 -4.94 7.64
CA GLU A 38 13.89 -4.77 6.52
C GLU A 38 13.73 -3.36 5.94
N THR A 39 14.83 -2.64 5.82
CA THR A 39 14.90 -1.37 5.12
C THR A 39 15.26 -1.63 3.65
N PRO A 40 14.68 -0.90 2.69
CA PRO A 40 15.01 -1.08 1.29
C PRO A 40 16.49 -0.92 1.02
N LYS A 41 17.02 -1.78 0.14
CA LYS A 41 18.44 -1.73 -0.29
C LYS A 41 18.72 -0.59 -1.28
N THR A 42 17.68 -0.03 -1.89
CA THR A 42 17.77 0.99 -2.93
C THR A 42 16.86 2.17 -2.63
N GLU A 43 17.22 3.36 -3.13
CA GLU A 43 16.42 4.59 -2.98
C GLU A 43 15.00 4.43 -3.53
N ASN A 44 14.81 3.66 -4.60
CA ASN A 44 13.50 3.39 -5.20
C ASN A 44 12.52 2.70 -4.23
N GLY A 45 13.03 2.02 -3.20
CA GLY A 45 12.17 1.42 -2.18
C GLY A 45 11.67 2.43 -1.14
N ILE A 46 12.31 3.60 -1.04
CA ILE A 46 11.92 4.71 -0.17
C ILE A 46 11.02 5.66 -0.96
N ARG A 47 9.75 5.80 -0.57
CA ARG A 47 8.80 6.67 -1.28
C ARG A 47 7.78 7.31 -0.35
N LYS A 48 7.19 8.40 -0.83
CA LYS A 48 6.08 9.08 -0.17
C LYS A 48 4.81 8.90 -0.99
N ILE A 49 3.76 8.43 -0.34
CA ILE A 49 2.46 8.19 -0.97
C ILE A 49 1.48 9.26 -0.46
N PRO A 50 0.92 10.11 -1.34
CA PRO A 50 -0.11 11.06 -0.93
C PRO A 50 -1.39 10.34 -0.55
N MET A 51 -2.10 10.85 0.46
CA MET A 51 -3.38 10.30 0.90
C MET A 51 -4.53 11.13 0.35
N SER A 52 -5.51 10.45 -0.26
CA SER A 52 -6.83 11.04 -0.49
C SER A 52 -7.59 11.17 0.84
N ASP A 53 -8.65 11.98 0.86
CA ASP A 53 -9.49 12.16 2.05
C ASP A 53 -10.08 10.83 2.55
N ARG A 54 -10.39 9.90 1.62
CA ARG A 54 -10.89 8.57 1.98
C ARG A 54 -9.85 7.77 2.75
N VAL A 55 -8.59 7.79 2.30
CA VAL A 55 -7.48 7.10 2.96
C VAL A 55 -7.18 7.73 4.31
N LEU A 56 -7.16 9.07 4.39
CA LEU A 56 -6.93 9.79 5.64
C LEU A 56 -7.98 9.42 6.69
N LYS A 57 -9.27 9.49 6.34
CA LYS A 57 -10.37 9.10 7.23
C LYS A 57 -10.28 7.63 7.65
N ALA A 58 -9.89 6.73 6.74
CA ALA A 58 -9.70 5.33 7.08
C ALA A 58 -8.58 5.11 8.11
N LEU A 59 -7.43 5.74 7.93
CA LEU A 59 -6.30 5.63 8.87
C LEU A 59 -6.59 6.28 10.21
N GLN A 60 -7.30 7.42 10.23
CA GLN A 60 -7.75 8.06 11.47
C GLN A 60 -8.62 7.10 12.29
N ARG A 61 -9.58 6.42 11.65
CA ARG A 61 -10.40 5.40 12.33
C ARG A 61 -9.55 4.28 12.92
N VAL A 62 -8.58 3.76 12.15
CA VAL A 62 -7.66 2.71 12.63
C VAL A 62 -6.91 3.17 13.87
N ILE A 63 -6.36 4.39 13.86
CA ILE A 63 -5.60 4.96 14.99
C ILE A 63 -6.50 5.13 16.22
N GLN A 64 -7.71 5.64 16.05
CA GLN A 64 -8.67 5.84 17.13
C GLN A 64 -9.14 4.52 17.75
N SER A 65 -9.36 3.49 16.94
CA SER A 65 -9.79 2.16 17.40
C SER A 65 -8.63 1.24 17.81
N ARG A 66 -7.37 1.70 17.71
CA ARG A 66 -6.21 0.84 17.89
C ARG A 66 -6.04 0.46 19.36
N ARG A 67 -5.86 -0.84 19.63
CA ARG A 67 -5.38 -1.33 20.93
C ARG A 67 -3.97 -0.82 21.21
N LYS A 68 -3.65 -0.55 22.47
CA LYS A 68 -2.26 -0.27 22.86
C LYS A 68 -1.47 -1.57 22.72
N SER A 69 -0.29 -1.49 22.12
CA SER A 69 0.62 -2.63 21.99
C SER A 69 2.01 -2.20 22.43
N THR A 70 2.65 -3.04 23.22
CA THR A 70 4.05 -2.90 23.66
C THR A 70 5.02 -3.61 22.72
N PHE A 71 4.50 -4.21 21.64
CA PHE A 71 5.28 -5.00 20.69
C PHE A 71 6.37 -4.16 20.02
N LYS A 72 7.61 -4.68 20.05
CA LYS A 72 8.81 -4.01 19.56
C LYS A 72 9.62 -4.96 18.70
N VAL A 73 10.06 -4.48 17.54
CA VAL A 73 10.93 -5.21 16.61
C VAL A 73 11.99 -4.25 16.09
N ASP A 74 13.27 -4.60 16.20
CA ASP A 74 14.40 -3.79 15.69
C ASP A 74 14.38 -2.30 16.08
N GLY A 75 13.84 -2.01 17.26
CA GLY A 75 13.70 -0.64 17.77
C GLY A 75 12.45 0.12 17.30
N TYR A 76 11.63 -0.48 16.44
CA TYR A 76 10.36 0.08 15.99
C TYR A 76 9.20 -0.35 16.89
N THR A 77 8.27 0.57 17.12
CA THR A 77 7.06 0.38 17.94
C THR A 77 5.86 1.09 17.33
N GLY A 78 4.66 0.88 17.88
CA GLY A 78 3.48 1.63 17.45
C GLY A 78 2.95 1.23 16.08
N PHE A 79 3.04 -0.06 15.74
CA PHE A 79 2.43 -0.64 14.55
C PHE A 79 0.92 -0.31 14.49
N LEU A 80 0.39 0.02 13.31
CA LEU A 80 -1.04 0.37 13.16
C LEU A 80 -1.94 -0.86 13.14
N PHE A 81 -1.59 -1.86 12.33
CA PHE A 81 -2.42 -3.02 12.08
C PHE A 81 -1.99 -4.16 13.01
N LEU A 82 -2.84 -4.46 13.99
CA LEU A 82 -2.57 -5.44 15.03
C LEU A 82 -3.52 -6.64 14.94
N THR A 83 -3.05 -7.80 15.37
CA THR A 83 -3.88 -8.99 15.63
C THR A 83 -4.62 -8.82 16.96
N ARG A 84 -5.51 -9.77 17.26
CA ARG A 84 -6.20 -9.81 18.58
C ARG A 84 -5.22 -10.00 19.74
N ASN A 85 -4.06 -10.60 19.47
CA ASN A 85 -2.98 -10.84 20.44
C ASN A 85 -1.99 -9.66 20.49
N GLU A 86 -2.37 -8.50 19.95
CA GLU A 86 -1.60 -7.26 20.01
C GLU A 86 -0.23 -7.30 19.30
N THR A 87 0.02 -8.34 18.52
CA THR A 87 1.16 -8.43 17.58
C THR A 87 0.81 -7.76 16.26
N PRO A 88 1.80 -7.32 15.46
CA PRO A 88 1.53 -6.83 14.11
C PRO A 88 0.86 -7.91 13.23
N GLN A 89 0.01 -7.47 12.31
CA GLN A 89 -0.50 -8.34 11.24
C GLN A 89 0.66 -8.69 10.29
N ASN A 90 0.74 -9.96 9.86
CA ASN A 90 1.71 -10.42 8.86
C ASN A 90 1.01 -10.90 7.57
N CYS A 91 1.80 -11.28 6.56
CA CYS A 91 1.29 -11.76 5.27
C CYS A 91 0.32 -12.93 5.41
N ILE A 92 0.66 -13.94 6.23
CA ILE A 92 -0.17 -15.13 6.46
C ILE A 92 -1.53 -14.73 7.07
N ASN A 93 -1.56 -13.76 7.98
CA ASN A 93 -2.82 -13.27 8.54
C ASN A 93 -3.70 -12.63 7.47
N TYR A 94 -3.13 -11.82 6.57
CA TYR A 94 -3.86 -11.21 5.48
C TYR A 94 -4.32 -12.24 4.44
N ASP A 95 -3.50 -13.22 4.08
CA ASP A 95 -3.88 -14.26 3.12
C ASP A 95 -5.08 -15.07 3.62
N ILE A 96 -5.06 -15.48 4.90
CA ILE A 96 -6.20 -16.17 5.53
C ILE A 96 -7.43 -15.26 5.60
N MET A 97 -7.26 -13.99 5.94
CA MET A 97 -8.35 -13.01 6.00
C MET A 97 -9.01 -12.83 4.64
N PHE A 98 -8.22 -12.63 3.58
CA PHE A 98 -8.71 -12.43 2.23
C PHE A 98 -9.42 -13.67 1.70
N ARG A 99 -8.84 -14.86 1.91
CA ARG A 99 -9.50 -16.11 1.53
C ARG A 99 -10.90 -16.24 2.14
N LYS A 100 -11.02 -16.01 3.46
CA LYS A 100 -12.32 -16.05 4.15
C LYS A 100 -13.28 -14.96 3.67
N LEU A 101 -12.77 -13.78 3.36
CA LEU A 101 -13.56 -12.67 2.83
C LEU A 101 -14.16 -13.03 1.47
N VAL A 102 -13.35 -13.60 0.58
CA VAL A 102 -13.77 -14.04 -0.76
C VAL A 102 -14.77 -15.18 -0.66
N GLU A 103 -14.50 -16.20 0.15
CA GLU A 103 -15.43 -17.31 0.40
C GLU A 103 -16.80 -16.79 0.88
N LYS A 104 -16.81 -15.87 1.85
CA LYS A 104 -18.04 -15.27 2.38
C LYS A 104 -18.77 -14.38 1.35
N TYR A 105 -18.03 -13.61 0.56
CA TYR A 105 -18.63 -12.78 -0.48
C TYR A 105 -19.27 -13.67 -1.54
N ASN A 106 -18.55 -14.65 -2.05
CA ASN A 106 -19.00 -15.54 -3.12
C ASN A 106 -20.18 -16.43 -2.71
N SER A 107 -20.32 -16.74 -1.41
CA SER A 107 -21.50 -17.47 -0.91
C SER A 107 -22.77 -16.63 -0.81
N SER A 108 -22.66 -15.30 -0.91
CA SER A 108 -23.78 -14.36 -0.70
C SER A 108 -24.10 -13.47 -1.91
N HIS A 109 -23.33 -13.57 -3.00
CA HIS A 109 -23.48 -12.74 -4.19
C HIS A 109 -23.60 -13.62 -5.44
N LYS A 110 -24.45 -13.20 -6.39
CA LYS A 110 -24.64 -13.90 -7.67
C LYS A 110 -23.39 -13.84 -8.55
N GLU A 111 -22.69 -12.71 -8.54
CA GLU A 111 -21.44 -12.51 -9.25
C GLU A 111 -20.26 -12.74 -8.30
N PRO A 112 -19.45 -13.79 -8.52
CA PRO A 112 -18.34 -14.10 -7.63
C PRO A 112 -17.17 -13.15 -7.85
N LEU A 113 -16.45 -12.84 -6.77
CA LEU A 113 -15.12 -12.27 -6.87
C LEU A 113 -14.13 -13.30 -7.46
N PRO A 114 -13.08 -12.84 -8.14
CA PRO A 114 -12.01 -13.70 -8.62
C PRO A 114 -11.40 -14.53 -7.48
N THR A 115 -11.15 -15.81 -7.75
CA THR A 115 -10.60 -16.77 -6.79
C THR A 115 -9.23 -16.33 -6.24
N VAL A 116 -8.48 -15.53 -7.01
CA VAL A 116 -7.15 -15.01 -6.66
C VAL A 116 -7.23 -13.56 -6.16
N THR A 117 -8.18 -13.25 -5.28
CA THR A 117 -8.26 -11.93 -4.64
C THR A 117 -7.38 -11.89 -3.40
N THR A 118 -6.22 -11.25 -3.51
CA THR A 118 -5.19 -11.13 -2.46
C THR A 118 -4.84 -9.65 -2.21
N PRO A 119 -4.08 -9.31 -1.15
CA PRO A 119 -3.56 -7.95 -0.99
C PRO A 119 -2.77 -7.44 -2.20
N HIS A 120 -2.04 -8.33 -2.89
CA HIS A 120 -1.32 -7.98 -4.13
C HIS A 120 -2.29 -7.64 -5.26
N THR A 121 -3.42 -8.33 -5.37
CA THR A 121 -4.48 -8.03 -6.34
C THR A 121 -4.98 -6.60 -6.19
N LEU A 122 -5.20 -6.12 -4.96
CA LEU A 122 -5.62 -4.73 -4.71
C LEU A 122 -4.59 -3.70 -5.21
N ARG A 123 -3.30 -4.00 -5.05
CA ARG A 123 -2.21 -3.16 -5.56
C ARG A 123 -2.20 -3.14 -7.10
N HIS A 124 -2.48 -4.27 -7.75
CA HIS A 124 -2.64 -4.32 -9.21
C HIS A 124 -3.87 -3.53 -9.67
N THR A 125 -5.01 -3.68 -8.99
CA THR A 125 -6.21 -2.89 -9.27
C THR A 125 -5.95 -1.40 -9.17
N PHE A 126 -5.22 -0.94 -8.14
CA PHE A 126 -4.79 0.46 -8.05
C PHE A 126 -3.96 0.88 -9.26
N CYS A 127 -2.94 0.08 -9.64
CA CYS A 127 -2.06 0.38 -10.77
C CYS A 127 -2.85 0.50 -12.09
N THR A 128 -3.68 -0.49 -12.40
CA THR A 128 -4.51 -0.52 -13.60
C THR A 128 -5.48 0.66 -13.65
N ASN A 129 -6.16 0.96 -12.53
CA ASN A 129 -7.11 2.07 -12.50
C ASN A 129 -6.42 3.43 -12.74
N MET A 130 -5.25 3.65 -12.15
CA MET A 130 -4.51 4.90 -12.35
C MET A 130 -3.92 4.99 -13.76
N ALA A 131 -3.46 3.87 -14.33
CA ALA A 131 -2.99 3.82 -15.72
C ALA A 131 -4.14 4.14 -16.70
N ASN A 132 -5.31 3.51 -16.51
CA ASN A 132 -6.51 3.75 -17.33
C ASN A 132 -7.03 5.19 -17.20
N ALA A 133 -6.83 5.83 -16.04
CA ALA A 133 -7.13 7.24 -15.83
C ALA A 133 -6.11 8.21 -16.47
N GLY A 134 -5.12 7.69 -17.21
CA GLY A 134 -4.12 8.51 -17.90
C GLY A 134 -3.03 9.08 -16.99
N MET A 135 -2.81 8.50 -15.80
CA MET A 135 -1.71 8.95 -14.94
C MET A 135 -0.38 8.83 -15.68
N ASN A 136 0.55 9.76 -15.43
CA ASN A 136 1.91 9.66 -15.96
C ASN A 136 2.60 8.38 -15.47
N SER A 137 3.21 7.62 -16.39
CA SER A 137 3.81 6.31 -16.11
C SER A 137 4.98 6.35 -15.13
N LYS A 138 5.78 7.43 -15.14
CA LYS A 138 6.87 7.65 -14.16
C LYS A 138 6.32 7.99 -12.77
N ALA A 139 5.26 8.80 -12.70
CA ALA A 139 4.58 9.08 -11.44
C ALA A 139 3.97 7.80 -10.85
N LEU A 140 3.31 6.98 -11.67
CA LEU A 140 2.76 5.70 -11.24
C LEU A 140 3.86 4.73 -10.80
N GLN A 141 4.97 4.65 -11.55
CA GLN A 141 6.14 3.84 -11.17
C GLN A 141 6.67 4.23 -9.78
N TYR A 142 6.79 5.53 -9.50
CA TYR A 142 7.23 6.05 -8.21
C TYR A 142 6.28 5.64 -7.08
N LEU A 143 4.96 5.84 -7.25
CA LEU A 143 3.96 5.48 -6.23
C LEU A 143 3.94 3.97 -5.94
N MET A 144 4.10 3.16 -6.97
CA MET A 144 4.21 1.71 -6.85
C MET A 144 5.54 1.31 -6.18
N GLY A 145 6.63 2.03 -6.44
CA GLY A 145 7.98 1.63 -6.01
C GLY A 145 8.51 0.47 -6.84
N HIS A 146 8.22 0.45 -8.15
CA HIS A 146 8.78 -0.55 -9.07
C HIS A 146 10.18 -0.12 -9.52
N ALA A 147 11.17 -0.99 -9.31
CA ALA A 147 12.54 -0.75 -9.77
C ALA A 147 12.63 -0.69 -11.30
N ASN A 148 11.82 -1.49 -12.00
CA ASN A 148 11.75 -1.50 -13.46
C ASN A 148 10.39 -0.95 -13.93
N ILE A 149 10.43 0.00 -14.87
CA ILE A 149 9.24 0.61 -15.46
C ILE A 149 8.40 -0.38 -16.27
N THR A 150 9.00 -1.43 -16.83
CA THR A 150 8.28 -2.50 -17.55
C THR A 150 7.21 -3.13 -16.68
N MET A 151 7.45 -3.28 -15.37
CA MET A 151 6.44 -3.80 -14.45
C MET A 151 5.21 -2.90 -14.37
N THR A 152 5.38 -1.58 -14.51
CA THR A 152 4.27 -0.62 -14.51
C THR A 152 3.60 -0.52 -15.89
N LEU A 153 4.39 -0.53 -16.96
CA LEU A 153 3.90 -0.44 -18.34
C LEU A 153 3.08 -1.66 -18.76
N ASN A 154 3.30 -2.83 -18.18
CA ASN A 154 2.44 -3.99 -18.38
C ASN A 154 0.97 -3.74 -17.98
N TYR A 155 0.68 -2.72 -17.18
CA TYR A 155 -0.69 -2.31 -16.81
C TYR A 155 -1.25 -1.17 -17.66
N TYR A 156 -0.41 -0.53 -18.48
CA TYR A 156 -0.93 0.32 -19.54
C TYR A 156 -1.39 -0.59 -20.66
N ALA A 157 -2.60 -0.36 -21.18
CA ALA A 157 -3.06 -1.05 -22.37
C ALA A 157 -2.01 -0.90 -23.48
N HIS A 158 -1.79 -1.95 -24.27
CA HIS A 158 -0.92 -1.88 -25.44
C HIS A 158 -1.39 -0.73 -26.33
N ALA A 159 -0.56 0.31 -26.45
CA ALA A 159 -0.88 1.43 -27.31
C ALA A 159 -0.95 0.96 -28.76
N THR A 160 -2.14 1.06 -29.36
CA THR A 160 -2.34 0.94 -30.81
C THR A 160 -2.15 2.29 -31.46
N PHE A 161 -1.94 2.32 -32.79
CA PHE A 161 -1.89 3.56 -33.55
C PHE A 161 -3.13 4.43 -33.30
N ASP A 162 -4.32 3.84 -33.27
CA ASP A 162 -5.58 4.55 -33.02
C ASP A 162 -5.62 5.20 -31.62
N SER A 163 -5.14 4.49 -30.60
CA SER A 163 -5.05 5.04 -29.24
C SER A 163 -4.04 6.19 -29.13
N ALA A 164 -2.92 6.09 -29.86
CA ALA A 164 -1.90 7.13 -29.90
C ALA A 164 -2.38 8.37 -30.67
N GLN A 165 -3.10 8.17 -31.77
CA GLN A 165 -3.70 9.24 -32.57
C GLN A 165 -4.78 9.99 -31.79
N ALA A 166 -5.68 9.27 -31.10
CA ALA A 166 -6.70 9.88 -30.24
C ALA A 166 -6.08 10.74 -29.13
N GLU A 167 -5.02 10.24 -28.48
CA GLU A 167 -4.30 10.97 -27.43
C GLU A 167 -3.54 12.19 -27.98
N PHE A 168 -2.91 12.08 -29.15
CA PHE A 168 -2.22 13.19 -29.81
C PHE A 168 -3.19 14.34 -30.11
N PHE A 169 -4.35 14.05 -30.70
CA PHE A 169 -5.36 15.07 -31.00
C PHE A 169 -6.02 15.63 -29.74
N ARG A 170 -6.19 14.84 -28.67
CA ARG A 170 -6.68 15.33 -27.36
C ARG A 170 -5.78 16.42 -26.76
N LEU A 171 -4.47 16.34 -27.00
CA LEU A 171 -3.46 17.24 -26.41
C LEU A 171 -3.06 18.40 -27.33
N THR A 172 -3.38 18.33 -28.62
CA THR A 172 -3.02 19.35 -29.63
C THR A 172 -4.20 20.18 -30.10
N ALA A 173 -5.41 19.88 -29.60
CA ALA A 173 -6.61 20.71 -29.73
C ALA A 173 -6.62 21.84 -28.69
#